data_AF-A0A074JTX6-F1
#
_entry.id   AF-A0A074JTX6-F1
#
_cell.length_a   1.000
_cell.length_b   1.000
_cell.length_c   1.000
_cell.angle_alpha   90.00
_cell.angle_beta   90.00
_cell.angle_gamma   90.00
#
_symmetry.space_group_name_H-M   'P 1'
#
loop_
_entity.id
_entity.type
_entity.pdbx_description
1 polymer ?
#
loop_
_entity_poly.entity_id
_entity_poly.type
_entity_poly.pdbx_seq_one_letter_code
_entity_poly.pdbx_strand_id
1 'polypeptide(L)'
;MFNRLKLHVLGVSALLGACVPTAGLDEIKRSYPDRQMFQFSSRVAGGELGYLCAPGVTPRATKARARKAHAAYEAEIRTYGDTFAAELVGALTAGTSPKAATRKVNGDSAVWARQAALKIEKTYQCLPISGPGVGVQD
;
A
#
# COMPACT_ATOMS: atom_id res chain seq x y z
N MET A 1 -53.85 -9.95 -15.93
CA MET A 1 -53.59 -8.50 -15.77
C MET A 1 -53.19 -8.28 -14.31
N PHE A 2 -51.89 -8.08 -14.03
CA PHE A 2 -51.28 -6.81 -13.57
C PHE A 2 -51.93 -6.26 -12.28
N ASN A 3 -51.24 -5.88 -11.20
CA ASN A 3 -49.82 -5.88 -10.85
C ASN A 3 -49.71 -5.43 -9.37
N ARG A 4 -48.82 -6.08 -8.62
CA ARG A 4 -47.82 -5.53 -7.66
C ARG A 4 -48.25 -4.49 -6.59
N LEU A 5 -48.12 -4.98 -5.35
CA LEU A 5 -47.45 -4.36 -4.19
C LEU A 5 -46.84 -2.97 -4.44
N LYS A 6 -47.34 -1.97 -3.69
CA LYS A 6 -46.69 -0.67 -3.49
C LYS A 6 -45.45 -0.87 -2.62
N LEU A 7 -44.29 -0.81 -3.26
CA LEU A 7 -42.97 -0.88 -2.66
C LEU A 7 -42.69 0.40 -1.87
N HIS A 8 -42.20 0.23 -0.66
CA HIS A 8 -41.75 1.28 0.25
C HIS A 8 -40.73 2.22 -0.40
N VAL A 9 -40.98 3.52 -0.22
CA VAL A 9 -39.98 4.59 -0.36
C VAL A 9 -38.93 4.36 0.73
N LEU A 10 -37.86 3.66 0.39
CA LEU A 10 -36.66 3.54 1.22
C LEU A 10 -35.63 4.53 0.71
N GLY A 11 -35.30 5.48 1.59
CA GLY A 11 -34.37 6.56 1.37
C GLY A 11 -33.03 6.06 0.85
N VAL A 12 -32.63 6.62 -0.28
CA VAL A 12 -31.28 6.54 -0.82
C VAL A 12 -30.38 7.32 0.14
N SER A 13 -29.89 6.64 1.17
CA SER A 13 -28.74 7.09 1.94
C SER A 13 -27.52 6.91 1.04
N ALA A 14 -27.16 7.99 0.34
CA ALA A 14 -25.90 8.11 -0.37
C ALA A 14 -24.76 8.12 0.64
N LEU A 15 -24.36 6.94 1.11
CA LEU A 15 -23.07 6.72 1.73
C LEU A 15 -22.02 6.80 0.62
N LEU A 16 -21.60 8.02 0.32
CA LEU A 16 -20.31 8.31 -0.32
C LEU A 16 -19.20 7.92 0.65
N GLY A 17 -19.08 6.62 0.92
CA GLY A 17 -17.80 6.03 1.22
C GLY A 17 -16.99 6.21 -0.06
N ALA A 18 -16.01 7.12 -0.04
CA ALA A 18 -14.99 7.15 -1.05
C ALA A 18 -14.25 5.80 -0.98
N CYS A 19 -14.79 4.80 -1.69
CA CYS A 19 -14.04 3.63 -2.11
C CYS A 19 -12.94 4.19 -2.99
N VAL A 20 -11.79 4.51 -2.40
CA VAL A 20 -10.55 4.61 -3.17
C VAL A 20 -10.45 3.27 -3.86
N PRO A 21 -10.59 3.19 -5.20
CA PRO A 21 -10.51 1.91 -5.88
C PRO A 21 -9.14 1.35 -5.53
N THR A 22 -9.11 0.19 -4.88
CA THR A 22 -7.90 -0.60 -4.74
C THR A 22 -7.58 -1.05 -6.16
N ALA A 23 -6.90 -0.19 -6.93
CA ALA A 23 -6.69 -0.41 -8.35
C ALA A 23 -5.94 -1.73 -8.49
N GLY A 24 -6.55 -2.74 -9.10
CA GLY A 24 -5.88 -4.02 -9.31
C GLY A 24 -4.58 -3.82 -10.10
N LEU A 25 -3.62 -4.74 -9.99
CA LEU A 25 -2.33 -4.63 -10.70
C LEU A 25 -2.50 -4.35 -12.21
N ASP A 26 -3.55 -4.86 -12.84
CA ASP A 26 -3.84 -4.63 -14.27
C ASP A 26 -4.40 -3.24 -14.57
N GLU A 27 -5.08 -2.60 -13.63
CA GLU A 27 -5.49 -1.19 -13.73
C GLU A 27 -4.28 -0.25 -13.57
N ILE A 28 -3.36 -0.62 -12.67
CA ILE A 28 -2.10 0.10 -12.50
C ILE A 28 -1.25 0.03 -13.78
N LYS A 29 -1.12 -1.14 -14.41
CA LYS A 29 -0.40 -1.27 -15.69
C LYS A 29 -0.98 -0.36 -16.78
N ARG A 30 -2.32 -0.26 -16.85
CA ARG A 30 -2.99 0.63 -17.81
C ARG A 30 -2.75 2.12 -17.53
N SER A 31 -2.66 2.49 -16.26
CA SER A 31 -2.49 3.88 -15.84
C SER A 31 -1.05 4.39 -15.98
N TYR A 32 -0.06 3.49 -16.03
CA TYR A 32 1.36 3.83 -16.14
C TYR A 32 2.05 3.02 -17.25
N PRO A 33 1.64 3.22 -18.53
CA PRO A 33 2.15 2.43 -19.65
C PRO A 33 3.63 2.68 -19.95
N ASP A 34 4.19 3.78 -19.46
CA ASP A 34 5.59 4.18 -19.61
C ASP A 34 6.52 3.51 -18.60
N ARG A 35 5.97 2.80 -17.60
CA ARG A 35 6.74 2.15 -16.54
C ARG A 35 6.75 0.64 -16.66
N GLN A 36 7.86 0.03 -16.24
CA GLN A 36 8.01 -1.41 -16.14
C GLN A 36 7.63 -1.89 -14.75
N MET A 37 6.72 -2.86 -14.69
CA MET A 37 6.28 -3.48 -13.45
C MET A 37 7.18 -4.65 -13.05
N PHE A 38 7.56 -4.71 -11.78
CA PHE A 38 8.29 -5.84 -11.19
C PHE A 38 7.64 -6.26 -9.87
N GLN A 39 7.62 -7.56 -9.60
CA GLN A 39 7.22 -8.14 -8.32
C GLN A 39 8.37 -8.96 -7.73
N PHE A 40 8.51 -8.89 -6.41
CA PHE A 40 9.51 -9.63 -5.66
C PHE A 40 8.93 -10.11 -4.32
N SER A 41 9.16 -11.37 -3.99
CA SER A 41 8.75 -11.94 -2.70
C SER A 41 9.48 -11.22 -1.56
N SER A 42 8.73 -10.78 -0.55
CA SER A 42 9.28 -10.17 0.65
C SER A 42 9.47 -11.20 1.75
N ARG A 43 10.64 -11.16 2.37
CA ARG A 43 10.94 -11.96 3.57
C ARG A 43 10.58 -11.21 4.86
N VAL A 44 10.43 -9.89 4.79
CA VAL A 44 10.12 -9.04 5.95
C VAL A 44 8.62 -8.83 6.10
N ALA A 45 7.94 -8.44 5.03
CA ALA A 45 6.49 -8.19 5.04
C ALA A 45 5.66 -9.48 4.90
N GLY A 46 6.27 -10.55 4.36
CA GLY A 46 5.53 -11.68 3.79
C GLY A 46 4.84 -11.29 2.47
N GLY A 47 4.54 -12.29 1.64
CA GLY A 47 3.90 -12.07 0.33
C GLY A 47 4.82 -11.41 -0.71
N GLU A 48 4.22 -10.68 -1.65
CA GLU A 48 4.90 -10.03 -2.78
C GLU A 48 4.89 -8.50 -2.65
N LEU A 49 6.00 -7.86 -3.03
CA LEU A 49 6.12 -6.40 -3.16
C LEU A 49 6.25 -6.02 -4.63
N GLY A 50 5.40 -5.10 -5.07
CA GLY A 50 5.31 -4.62 -6.44
C GLY A 50 5.93 -3.25 -6.64
N TYR A 51 6.53 -3.02 -7.80
CA TYR A 51 7.22 -1.78 -8.16
C TYR A 51 6.89 -1.35 -9.58
N LEU A 52 6.67 -0.04 -9.78
CA LEU A 52 6.65 0.60 -11.10
C LEU A 52 7.92 1.41 -11.31
N CYS A 53 8.79 0.92 -12.19
CA CYS A 53 10.07 1.54 -12.47
C CYS A 53 10.06 2.31 -13.79
N ALA A 54 10.64 3.50 -13.81
CA ALA A 54 11.01 4.17 -15.04
C ALA A 54 11.96 3.27 -15.86
N PRO A 55 11.86 3.22 -17.19
CA PRO A 55 12.72 2.39 -18.02
C PRO A 55 14.18 2.88 -17.96
N GLY A 56 15.11 1.95 -17.79
CA GLY A 56 16.54 2.21 -18.00
C GLY A 56 16.99 1.97 -19.45
N VAL A 57 18.29 2.15 -19.70
CA VAL A 57 18.93 1.90 -21.01
C VAL A 57 18.67 0.49 -21.56
N THR A 58 18.44 -0.48 -20.68
CA THR A 58 18.04 -1.85 -21.05
C THR A 58 17.04 -2.41 -20.02
N PRO A 59 16.18 -3.38 -20.40
CA PRO A 59 15.30 -4.05 -19.45
C PRO A 59 16.05 -4.71 -18.29
N ARG A 60 17.25 -5.26 -18.56
CA ARG A 60 18.12 -5.85 -17.53
C ARG A 60 18.59 -4.80 -16.52
N ALA A 61 18.95 -3.60 -16.97
CA ALA A 61 19.33 -2.50 -16.10
C ALA A 61 18.15 -2.04 -15.24
N THR A 62 16.94 -1.95 -15.80
CA THR A 62 15.72 -1.62 -15.04
C THR A 62 15.46 -2.66 -13.95
N LYS A 63 15.49 -3.96 -14.28
CA LYS A 63 15.28 -5.04 -13.31
C LYS A 63 16.34 -5.05 -12.21
N ALA A 64 17.60 -4.78 -12.53
CA ALA A 64 18.67 -4.68 -11.54
C ALA A 64 18.43 -3.51 -10.58
N ARG A 65 17.97 -2.36 -11.08
CA ARG A 65 17.58 -1.22 -10.24
C ARG A 65 16.36 -1.52 -9.38
N ALA A 66 15.34 -2.20 -9.93
CA ALA A 66 14.17 -2.65 -9.20
C ALA A 66 14.52 -3.58 -8.03
N ARG A 67 15.49 -4.50 -8.22
CA ARG A 67 16.00 -5.34 -7.12
C ARG A 67 16.67 -4.53 -6.01
N LYS A 68 17.42 -3.47 -6.36
CA LYS A 68 18.02 -2.57 -5.37
C LYS A 68 16.95 -1.77 -4.61
N ALA A 69 15.94 -1.27 -5.33
CA ALA A 69 14.78 -0.61 -4.75
C ALA A 69 14.04 -1.53 -3.76
N HIS A 70 13.84 -2.79 -4.15
CA HIS A 70 13.22 -3.80 -3.30
C HIS A 70 14.00 -4.06 -2.01
N ALA A 71 15.30 -4.30 -2.09
CA ALA A 71 16.14 -4.51 -0.91
C ALA A 71 16.14 -3.27 0.02
N ALA A 72 16.16 -2.07 -0.55
CA ALA A 72 16.07 -0.83 0.23
C ALA A 72 14.71 -0.67 0.91
N TYR A 73 13.61 -0.99 0.22
CA TYR A 73 12.27 -0.91 0.80
C TYR A 73 12.05 -1.98 1.88
N GLU A 74 12.59 -3.20 1.73
CA GLU A 74 12.59 -4.21 2.79
C GLU A 74 13.35 -3.74 4.04
N ALA A 75 14.44 -2.98 3.88
CA ALA A 75 15.16 -2.40 5.01
C ALA A 75 14.35 -1.32 5.74
N GLU A 76 13.60 -0.48 5.00
CA GLU A 76 12.65 0.46 5.58
C GLU A 76 11.56 -0.29 6.36
N ILE A 77 10.93 -1.31 5.77
CA ILE A 77 9.87 -2.12 6.41
C ILE A 77 10.40 -2.74 7.71
N ARG A 78 11.60 -3.32 7.68
CA ARG A 78 12.19 -3.95 8.87
C ARG A 78 12.38 -2.93 9.99
N THR A 79 12.99 -1.79 9.67
CA THR A 79 13.29 -0.72 10.65
C THR A 79 11.99 -0.16 11.25
N TYR A 80 10.97 0.02 10.42
CA TYR A 80 9.69 0.53 10.89
C TYR A 80 8.87 -0.52 11.65
N GLY A 81 8.98 -1.80 11.31
CA GLY A 81 8.30 -2.89 12.03
C GLY A 81 8.65 -2.91 13.53
N ASP A 82 9.92 -2.69 13.85
CA ASP A 82 10.36 -2.58 15.26
C ASP A 82 9.75 -1.35 15.95
N THR A 83 9.68 -0.22 15.24
CA THR A 83 9.06 1.02 15.74
C THR A 83 7.57 0.84 15.98
N PHE A 84 6.85 0.27 15.01
CA PHE A 84 5.43 -0.04 15.10
C PHE A 84 5.12 -0.91 16.32
N ALA A 85 5.90 -1.99 16.51
CA ALA A 85 5.72 -2.89 17.64
C ALA A 85 5.96 -2.18 18.98
N ALA A 86 7.05 -1.40 19.08
CA ALA A 86 7.38 -0.65 20.28
C ALA A 86 6.30 0.40 20.63
N GLU A 87 5.80 1.15 19.65
CA GLU A 87 4.77 2.15 19.87
C GLU A 87 3.43 1.53 20.27
N LEU A 88 3.04 0.42 19.64
CA LEU A 88 1.81 -0.29 19.98
C LEU A 88 1.87 -0.86 21.40
N VAL A 89 2.95 -1.57 21.75
CA VAL A 89 3.14 -2.12 23.10
C VAL A 89 3.19 -0.99 24.12
N GLY A 90 3.97 0.06 23.87
CA GLY A 90 4.09 1.21 24.76
C GLY A 90 2.74 1.90 25.01
N ALA A 91 1.93 2.11 23.98
CA ALA A 91 0.60 2.71 24.12
C ALA A 91 -0.35 1.85 24.97
N LEU A 92 -0.33 0.53 24.77
CA LEU A 92 -1.14 -0.41 25.55
C LEU A 92 -0.68 -0.46 27.02
N THR A 93 0.63 -0.51 27.27
CA THR A 93 1.20 -0.48 28.62
C THR A 93 0.88 0.82 29.35
N ALA A 94 0.81 1.95 28.63
CA ALA A 94 0.40 3.25 29.17
C ALA A 94 -1.12 3.38 29.42
N GLY A 95 -1.90 2.33 29.22
CA GLY A 95 -3.34 2.30 29.47
C GLY A 95 -4.21 2.84 28.33
N THR A 96 -3.63 3.06 27.14
CA THR A 96 -4.42 3.43 25.96
C THR A 96 -5.31 2.26 25.54
N SER A 97 -6.59 2.53 25.27
CA SER A 97 -7.49 1.47 24.77
C SER A 97 -6.94 0.85 23.47
N PRO A 98 -7.08 -0.47 23.25
CA PRO A 98 -6.58 -1.13 22.05
C PRO A 98 -7.04 -0.45 20.75
N LYS A 99 -8.32 -0.07 20.69
CA LYS A 99 -8.89 0.61 19.52
C LYS A 99 -8.22 1.96 19.23
N ALA A 100 -7.85 2.73 20.26
CA ALA A 100 -7.18 4.00 20.08
C ALA A 100 -5.70 3.83 19.72
N ALA A 101 -5.01 2.89 20.39
CA ALA A 101 -3.62 2.56 20.11
C ALA A 101 -3.44 2.10 18.66
N THR A 102 -4.24 1.12 18.22
CA THR A 102 -4.21 0.62 16.83
C THR A 102 -4.50 1.73 15.82
N ARG A 103 -5.47 2.61 16.09
CA ARG A 103 -5.81 3.71 15.15
C ARG A 103 -4.65 4.68 14.97
N LYS A 104 -3.98 5.03 16.06
CA LYS A 104 -2.83 5.92 16.03
C LYS A 104 -1.68 5.29 15.24
N VAL A 105 -1.23 4.10 15.64
CA VAL A 105 -0.08 3.44 15.03
C VAL A 105 -0.35 3.11 13.55
N ASN A 106 -1.59 2.77 13.18
CA ASN A 106 -1.96 2.59 11.77
C ASN A 106 -1.90 3.91 10.97
N GLY A 107 -2.27 5.04 11.58
CA GLY A 107 -2.13 6.36 10.97
C GLY A 107 -0.67 6.71 10.73
N ASP A 108 0.17 6.51 11.74
CA ASP A 108 1.61 6.75 11.66
C ASP A 108 2.27 5.82 10.62
N SER A 109 1.81 4.57 10.53
CA SER A 109 2.25 3.59 9.52
C SER A 109 1.92 4.02 8.10
N ALA A 110 0.73 4.57 7.86
CA ALA A 110 0.37 5.09 6.53
C ALA A 110 1.25 6.29 6.13
N VAL A 111 1.56 7.19 7.07
CA VAL A 111 2.45 8.33 6.83
C VAL A 111 3.86 7.84 6.50
N TRP A 112 4.39 6.91 7.30
CA TRP A 112 5.68 6.30 7.06
C TRP A 112 5.74 5.61 5.68
N ALA A 113 4.75 4.78 5.36
CA ALA A 113 4.75 4.01 4.12
C ALA A 113 4.79 4.92 2.89
N ARG A 114 4.05 6.04 2.92
CA ARG A 114 4.12 7.08 1.89
C ARG A 114 5.51 7.71 1.80
N GLN A 115 6.13 8.06 2.92
CA GLN A 115 7.47 8.66 2.94
C GLN A 115 8.53 7.69 2.42
N ALA A 116 8.47 6.43 2.85
CA ALA A 116 9.36 5.36 2.39
C ALA A 116 9.19 5.15 0.88
N ALA A 117 7.96 5.06 0.36
CA ALA A 117 7.71 4.93 -1.08
C ALA A 117 8.29 6.10 -1.89
N LEU A 118 8.10 7.34 -1.41
CA LEU A 118 8.67 8.54 -2.06
C LEU A 118 10.20 8.55 -2.02
N LYS A 119 10.80 8.08 -0.92
CA LYS A 119 12.25 7.92 -0.80
C LYS A 119 12.78 6.92 -1.83
N ILE A 120 12.12 5.78 -1.98
CA ILE A 120 12.50 4.75 -2.97
C ILE A 120 12.32 5.27 -4.39
N GLU A 121 11.20 5.93 -4.71
CA GLU A 121 10.97 6.53 -6.03
C GLU A 121 12.04 7.57 -6.36
N LYS A 122 12.34 8.49 -5.43
CA LYS A 122 13.36 9.52 -5.64
C LYS A 122 14.76 8.93 -5.90
N THR A 123 15.09 7.83 -5.22
CA THR A 123 16.45 7.26 -5.24
C THR A 123 16.64 6.28 -6.40
N TYR A 124 15.62 5.48 -6.70
CA TYR A 124 15.72 4.36 -7.64
C TYR A 124 14.80 4.51 -8.86
N GLN A 125 13.98 5.56 -8.94
CA GLN A 125 12.97 5.75 -9.99
C GLN A 125 12.06 4.53 -10.10
N CYS A 126 11.76 3.93 -8.94
CA CYS A 126 10.89 2.78 -8.79
C CYS A 126 9.91 3.07 -7.67
N LEU A 127 8.62 3.18 -7.99
CA LEU A 127 7.57 3.45 -7.03
C LEU A 127 7.04 2.12 -6.48
N PRO A 128 7.10 1.88 -5.16
CA PRO A 128 6.39 0.76 -4.55
C PRO A 128 4.88 0.91 -4.73
N ILE A 129 4.20 -0.12 -5.21
CA ILE A 129 2.77 -0.12 -5.54
C ILE A 129 1.97 -1.27 -4.90
N SER A 130 2.64 -2.21 -4.25
CA SER A 130 2.01 -3.17 -3.35
C SER A 130 2.97 -3.50 -2.20
N GLY A 131 2.42 -3.52 -0.97
CA GLY A 131 3.16 -3.75 0.26
C GLY A 131 2.50 -3.12 1.50
N PRO A 132 3.06 -3.32 2.71
CA PRO A 132 2.54 -2.71 3.93
C PRO A 132 2.40 -1.19 3.79
N GLY A 133 1.17 -0.68 3.97
CA GLY A 133 0.86 0.74 3.89
C GLY A 133 0.93 1.36 2.47
N VAL A 134 1.15 0.57 1.42
CA VAL A 134 1.15 1.04 0.02
C VAL A 134 0.35 0.14 -0.92
N GLY A 135 -0.59 0.75 -1.65
CA GLY A 135 -1.20 0.19 -2.85
C GLY A 135 -2.00 -1.11 -2.67
N VAL A 136 -2.01 -1.92 -3.73
CA VAL A 136 -2.99 -3.01 -3.97
C VAL A 136 -2.79 -4.13 -2.96
N GLN A 137 -3.87 -4.47 -2.25
CA GLN A 137 -3.99 -5.75 -1.54
C GLN A 137 -4.61 -6.72 -2.54
N ASP A 138 -3.91 -7.82 -2.84
CA ASP A 138 -4.52 -8.95 -3.55
C ASP A 138 -5.67 -9.55 -2.72
#